data_AF-A0AA50E0A7-F1
#
_entry.id   AF-A0AA50E0A7-F1
#
_cell.length_a   1.000
_cell.length_b   1.000
_cell.length_c   1.000
_cell.angle_alpha   90.00
_cell.angle_beta   90.00
_cell.angle_gamma   90.00
#
_symmetry.space_group_name_H-M   'P 1'
#
loop_
_entity.id
_entity.type
_entity.pdbx_description
1 polymer ?
#
loop_
_entity_poly.entity_id
_entity_poly.type
_entity_poly.pdbx_seq_one_letter_code
_entity_poly.pdbx_strand_id
1 'polypeptide(L)'
;MRQAISQWQSVTVEVINYRKDGSEFWVEFSLVPVANKTGFYTHWIAVQRDVTERRRTEEVRLALEREKELSRLKTRFFSMASHEFRTPLSTALAAAQLLENSEVAGLIPISVAGTYTVFKIP
;
A
#
# COMPACT_ATOMS: atom_id res chain seq x y z
N MET A 1 -16.52 27.84 -17.34
CA MET A 1 -17.16 29.01 -16.68
C MET A 1 -17.51 30.14 -17.64
N ARG A 2 -16.56 30.73 -18.38
CA ARG A 2 -16.82 31.85 -19.32
C ARG A 2 -17.95 31.57 -20.32
N GLN A 3 -17.96 30.39 -20.94
CA GLN A 3 -18.99 29.99 -21.89
C GLN A 3 -20.39 29.94 -21.26
N ALA A 4 -20.52 29.29 -20.10
CA ALA A 4 -21.80 29.17 -19.38
C ALA A 4 -22.37 30.56 -19.02
N ILE A 5 -21.50 31.49 -18.59
CA ILE A 5 -21.91 32.88 -18.30
C ILE A 5 -22.39 33.58 -19.58
N SER A 6 -21.69 33.43 -20.70
CA SER A 6 -22.10 34.05 -21.97
C SER A 6 -23.40 33.49 -22.55
N GLN A 7 -23.76 32.25 -22.18
CA GLN A 7 -24.94 31.54 -22.68
C GLN A 7 -26.09 31.49 -21.67
N TRP A 8 -25.98 32.20 -20.53
CA TRP A 8 -26.96 32.13 -19.44
C TRP A 8 -27.27 30.69 -19.00
N GLN A 9 -26.23 29.87 -18.87
CA GLN A 9 -26.32 28.52 -18.33
C GLN A 9 -25.85 28.49 -16.88
N SER A 10 -26.47 27.63 -16.08
CA SER A 10 -25.99 27.38 -14.72
C SER A 10 -24.62 26.71 -14.77
N VAL A 11 -23.77 27.05 -13.80
CA VAL A 11 -22.45 26.46 -13.66
C VAL A 11 -22.12 26.28 -12.19
N THR A 12 -21.62 25.09 -11.85
CA THR A 12 -21.08 24.80 -10.52
C THR A 12 -19.63 24.36 -10.68
N VAL A 13 -18.72 24.97 -9.95
CA VAL A 13 -17.28 24.68 -9.99
C VAL A 13 -16.70 24.70 -8.59
N GLU A 14 -15.70 23.88 -8.34
CA GLU A 14 -14.84 24.02 -7.16
C GLU A 14 -13.58 24.80 -7.54
N VAL A 15 -13.30 25.87 -6.82
CA VAL A 15 -12.14 26.74 -7.05
C VAL A 15 -11.50 27.14 -5.72
N ILE A 16 -10.24 27.54 -5.76
CA ILE A 16 -9.55 28.13 -4.61
C ILE A 16 -9.88 29.63 -4.59
N ASN A 17 -10.39 30.09 -3.44
CA ASN A 17 -10.57 31.50 -3.14
C ASN A 17 -9.68 31.89 -1.95
N TYR A 18 -9.52 33.20 -1.76
CA TYR A 18 -8.71 33.78 -0.69
C TYR A 18 -9.60 34.58 0.25
N ARG A 19 -9.43 34.40 1.56
CA ARG A 19 -10.09 35.23 2.57
C ARG A 19 -9.41 36.59 2.66
N LYS A 20 -10.01 37.51 3.43
CA LYS A 20 -9.46 38.85 3.66
C LYS A 20 -8.06 38.83 4.29
N ASP A 21 -7.74 37.80 5.06
CA ASP A 21 -6.43 37.60 5.68
C ASP A 21 -5.39 36.94 4.74
N GLY A 22 -5.78 36.60 3.51
CA GLY A 22 -4.93 35.94 2.52
C GLY A 22 -4.93 34.41 2.60
N SER A 23 -5.64 33.80 3.56
CA SER A 23 -5.73 32.33 3.65
C SER A 23 -6.53 31.75 2.48
N GLU A 24 -6.03 30.63 1.94
CA GLU A 24 -6.69 29.86 0.90
C GLU A 24 -7.84 29.02 1.47
N PHE A 25 -8.94 28.93 0.73
CA PHE A 25 -10.04 28.01 1.03
C PHE A 25 -10.68 27.52 -0.26
N TRP A 26 -11.09 26.26 -0.26
CA TRP A 26 -11.83 25.67 -1.37
C TRP A 26 -13.29 26.10 -1.27
N VAL A 27 -13.82 26.63 -2.36
CA VAL A 27 -15.22 27.00 -2.47
C VAL A 27 -15.88 26.23 -3.61
N GLU A 28 -17.02 25.62 -3.32
CA GLU A 28 -17.99 25.20 -4.31
C GLU A 28 -18.83 26.44 -4.68
N PHE A 29 -18.56 26.98 -5.86
CA PHE A 29 -19.20 28.17 -6.42
C PHE A 29 -20.24 27.75 -7.45
N SER A 30 -21.51 28.05 -7.18
CA SER A 30 -22.62 27.82 -8.11
C SER A 30 -23.19 29.15 -8.58
N LEU A 31 -23.35 29.31 -9.90
CA LEU A 31 -23.92 30.47 -10.54
C LEU A 31 -25.15 30.04 -11.34
N VAL A 32 -26.31 30.61 -11.03
CA VAL A 32 -27.60 30.27 -11.67
C VAL A 32 -28.24 31.55 -12.23
N PRO A 33 -28.62 31.59 -13.52
CA PRO A 33 -29.35 32.71 -14.11
C PRO A 33 -30.74 32.84 -13.49
N VAL A 34 -31.23 34.07 -13.36
CA VAL A 34 -32.63 34.34 -13.01
C VAL A 34 -33.31 35.10 -14.14
N ALA A 35 -34.34 34.46 -14.69
CA ALA A 35 -35.24 35.08 -15.65
C ALA A 35 -36.36 35.85 -14.94
N ASN A 36 -36.75 36.98 -15.51
CA ASN A 36 -37.95 37.71 -15.09
C ASN A 36 -39.23 37.01 -15.60
N LYS A 37 -40.40 37.58 -15.29
CA LYS A 37 -41.71 37.03 -15.72
C LYS A 37 -41.88 36.95 -17.24
N THR A 38 -41.09 37.68 -18.01
CA THR A 38 -41.14 37.69 -19.48
C THR A 38 -40.10 36.76 -20.12
N GLY A 39 -39.35 35.99 -19.32
CA GLY A 39 -38.36 35.03 -19.80
C GLY A 39 -36.98 35.63 -20.11
N PHE A 40 -36.77 36.92 -19.85
CA PHE A 40 -35.47 37.56 -20.04
C PHE A 40 -34.61 37.40 -18.78
N TYR A 41 -33.37 36.94 -18.97
CA TYR A 41 -32.39 36.87 -17.90
C TYR A 41 -31.97 38.27 -17.46
N THR A 42 -32.01 38.53 -16.16
CA THR A 42 -31.73 39.85 -15.59
C THR A 42 -30.64 39.82 -14.52
N HIS A 43 -30.55 38.72 -13.77
CA HIS A 43 -29.66 38.61 -12.62
C HIS A 43 -29.01 37.22 -12.56
N TRP A 44 -27.98 37.10 -11.75
CA TRP A 44 -27.38 35.83 -11.36
C TRP A 44 -27.53 35.63 -9.86
N ILE A 45 -27.85 34.40 -9.46
CA ILE A 45 -27.71 33.95 -8.08
C ILE A 45 -26.37 33.23 -7.97
N ALA A 46 -25.52 33.71 -7.06
CA ALA A 46 -24.28 33.05 -6.70
C ALA A 46 -24.45 32.39 -5.33
N VAL A 47 -24.16 31.09 -5.25
CA VAL A 47 -24.08 30.34 -3.99
C VAL A 47 -22.64 29.91 -3.80
N GLN A 48 -22.09 30.20 -2.63
CA GLN A 48 -20.74 29.83 -2.24
C GLN A 48 -20.79 28.96 -1.00
N ARG A 49 -20.25 27.75 -1.11
CA ARG A 49 -20.08 26.84 0.02
C ARG A 49 -18.60 26.58 0.22
N ASP A 50 -18.09 26.89 1.40
CA ASP A 50 -16.74 26.46 1.79
C ASP A 50 -16.72 24.94 1.92
N VAL A 51 -15.84 24.29 1.17
CA VAL A 51 -15.69 22.82 1.14
C VAL A 51 -14.32 22.37 1.60
N THR A 52 -13.54 23.27 2.22
CA THR A 52 -12.17 23.01 2.66
C THR A 52 -12.11 21.84 3.64
N GLU A 53 -12.98 21.82 4.65
CA GLU A 53 -13.03 20.75 5.65
C GLU A 53 -13.48 19.42 5.03
N ARG A 54 -14.49 19.45 4.14
CA ARG A 54 -14.94 18.28 3.38
C ARG A 54 -13.80 17.66 2.60
N ARG A 55 -13.03 18.47 1.86
CA ARG A 55 -11.89 18.01 1.07
C ARG A 55 -10.77 17.44 1.94
N ARG A 56 -10.41 18.14 3.02
CA ARG A 56 -9.37 17.66 3.95
C ARG A 56 -9.73 16.30 4.54
N THR A 57 -10.99 16.12 4.92
CA THR A 57 -11.49 14.86 5.46
C THR A 57 -11.40 13.73 4.43
N GLU A 58 -11.82 14.00 3.20
CA GLU A 58 -11.74 13.03 2.10
C GLU A 58 -10.30 12.68 1.73
N GLU A 59 -9.40 13.66 1.71
CA GLU A 59 -7.97 13.45 1.44
C GLU A 59 -7.32 12.57 2.52
N VAL A 60 -7.61 12.82 3.79
CA VAL A 60 -7.15 11.99 4.91
C VAL A 60 -7.70 10.57 4.80
N ARG A 61 -8.99 10.42 4.47
CA ARG A 61 -9.64 9.11 4.28
C ARG A 61 -8.96 8.31 3.16
N LEU A 62 -8.75 8.94 2.00
CA LEU A 62 -8.10 8.31 0.85
C LEU A 62 -6.63 7.96 1.15
N ALA A 63 -5.91 8.81 1.88
CA ALA A 63 -4.54 8.50 2.30
C ALA A 63 -4.48 7.26 3.21
N LEU A 64 -5.39 7.17 4.18
CA LEU A 64 -5.49 6.03 5.08
C LEU A 64 -5.87 4.73 4.34
N GLU A 65 -6.77 4.80 3.37
CA GLU A 65 -7.15 3.65 2.55
C GLU A 65 -5.95 3.11 1.75
N ARG A 66 -5.17 4.00 1.10
CA ARG A 66 -3.94 3.62 0.38
C ARG A 66 -2.89 3.01 1.30
N GLU A 67 -2.69 3.59 2.49
CA GLU A 67 -1.74 3.07 3.46
C GLU A 67 -2.12 1.66 3.92
N LYS A 68 -3.42 1.43 4.20
CA LYS A 68 -3.94 0.11 4.57
C LYS A 68 -3.75 -0.91 3.46
N GLU A 69 -4.02 -0.53 2.21
CA GLU A 69 -3.81 -1.42 1.06
C GLU A 69 -2.33 -1.80 0.92
N LEU A 70 -1.44 -0.82 0.98
CA LEU A 70 0.01 -1.04 0.92
C LEU A 70 0.48 -1.95 2.07
N SER A 71 0.00 -1.72 3.29
CA SER A 71 0.32 -2.54 4.46
C SER A 71 -0.17 -3.99 4.30
N ARG A 72 -1.37 -4.19 3.74
CA ARG A 72 -1.91 -5.53 3.44
C ARG A 72 -1.08 -6.25 2.38
N LEU A 73 -0.71 -5.56 1.30
CA LEU A 73 0.14 -6.11 0.25
C LEU A 73 1.51 -6.50 0.81
N LYS A 74 2.13 -5.64 1.62
CA LYS A 74 3.40 -5.92 2.30
C LYS A 74 3.29 -7.16 3.18
N THR A 75 2.26 -7.24 4.03
CA THR A 75 2.04 -8.38 4.92
C THR A 75 1.85 -9.67 4.14
N ARG A 76 1.03 -9.64 3.07
CA ARG A 76 0.80 -10.80 2.21
C ARG A 76 2.09 -11.25 1.50
N PHE A 77 2.86 -10.30 0.97
CA PHE A 77 4.13 -10.58 0.31
C PHE A 77 5.11 -11.29 1.25
N PHE A 78 5.34 -10.75 2.46
CA PHE A 78 6.27 -11.37 3.41
C PHE A 78 5.79 -12.75 3.90
N SER A 79 4.48 -12.91 4.12
CA SER A 79 3.92 -14.21 4.49
C SER A 79 4.16 -15.25 3.39
N MET A 80 3.84 -14.91 2.14
CA MET A 80 4.04 -15.79 0.97
C MET A 80 5.51 -16.14 0.80
N ALA A 81 6.41 -15.16 0.81
CA ALA A 81 7.86 -15.39 0.72
C ALA A 81 8.38 -16.30 1.84
N SER A 82 7.90 -16.11 3.08
CA SER A 82 8.30 -16.95 4.22
C SER A 82 7.86 -18.41 4.05
N HIS A 83 6.64 -18.63 3.56
CA HIS A 83 6.14 -19.97 3.26
C HIS A 83 6.93 -20.61 2.13
N GLU A 84 7.23 -19.88 1.07
CA GLU A 84 7.99 -20.37 -0.08
C GLU A 84 9.44 -20.69 0.26
N PHE A 85 10.08 -19.95 1.18
CA PHE A 85 11.44 -20.25 1.64
C PHE A 85 11.50 -21.43 2.61
N ARG A 86 10.44 -21.68 3.39
CA ARG A 86 10.42 -22.79 4.34
C ARG A 86 10.62 -24.14 3.65
N THR A 87 10.00 -24.35 2.49
CA THR A 87 10.10 -25.62 1.74
C THR A 87 11.53 -25.96 1.33
N PRO A 88 12.25 -25.14 0.54
CA PRO A 88 13.62 -25.45 0.13
C PRO A 88 14.58 -25.51 1.31
N LEU A 89 14.40 -24.69 2.35
CA LEU A 89 15.22 -24.75 3.56
C LEU A 89 15.01 -26.04 4.34
N SER A 90 13.77 -26.51 4.49
CA SER A 90 13.47 -27.80 5.10
C SER A 90 14.08 -28.96 4.31
N THR A 91 14.05 -28.89 2.97
CA THR A 91 14.71 -29.90 2.12
C THR A 91 16.23 -29.87 2.30
N ALA A 92 16.85 -28.68 2.30
CA ALA A 92 18.29 -28.54 2.49
C ALA A 92 18.73 -29.03 3.88
N LEU A 93 17.96 -28.71 4.93
CA LEU A 93 18.22 -29.18 6.28
C LEU A 93 18.13 -30.70 6.39
N ALA A 94 17.10 -31.31 5.80
CA ALA A 94 16.96 -32.77 5.76
C ALA A 94 18.16 -33.43 5.06
N ALA A 95 18.62 -32.88 3.94
CA ALA A 95 19.81 -33.36 3.24
C ALA A 95 21.08 -33.24 4.10
N ALA A 96 21.28 -32.11 4.79
CA ALA A 96 22.40 -31.91 5.69
C ALA A 96 22.39 -32.90 6.87
N GLN A 97 21.22 -33.13 7.49
CA GLN A 97 21.06 -34.09 8.58
C GLN A 97 21.40 -35.53 8.17
N LEU A 98 21.09 -35.94 6.93
CA LEU A 98 21.48 -37.26 6.43
C LEU A 98 23.00 -37.40 6.30
N LEU A 99 23.69 -36.35 5.84
CA LEU A 99 25.14 -36.33 5.74
C LEU A 99 25.80 -36.39 7.13
N GLU A 100 25.30 -35.59 8.09
CA GLU A 100 25.79 -35.57 9.47
C GLU A 100 25.61 -36.94 10.15
N ASN A 101 24.46 -37.57 9.98
CA ASN A 101 24.21 -38.91 10.54
C ASN A 101 25.00 -40.03 9.84
N SER A 102 25.43 -39.82 8.59
CA SER A 102 26.29 -40.77 7.88
C SER A 102 27.74 -40.75 8.36
N GLU A 103 28.24 -39.64 8.92
CA GLU A 103 29.55 -39.59 9.58
C GLU A 103 29.57 -40.37 10.91
N VAL A 104 28.45 -40.42 11.65
CA VAL A 104 28.36 -41.17 12.92
C VAL A 104 28.28 -42.69 12.71
N ALA A 105 27.87 -43.15 11.52
CA ALA A 105 27.87 -44.58 11.17
C ALA A 105 29.25 -45.12 10.71
N GLY A 106 30.22 -44.22 10.44
CA GLY A 106 31.54 -44.56 9.92
C GLY A 106 32.59 -44.97 10.96
N LEU A 107 32.30 -44.86 12.27
CA LEU A 107 33.18 -45.29 13.35
C LEU A 107 32.59 -46.51 14.09
N ILE A 108 32.36 -47.61 13.37
CA ILE A 108 32.27 -48.92 14.02
C ILE A 108 33.71 -49.31 14.40
N PRO A 109 34.03 -49.57 15.67
CA PRO A 109 35.32 -50.13 16.03
C PRO A 109 35.37 -51.54 15.43
N ILE A 110 36.25 -51.75 14.45
CA ILE A 110 36.53 -53.08 13.94
C ILE A 110 37.17 -53.86 15.09
N SER A 111 36.36 -54.64 15.79
CA SER A 111 36.79 -55.67 16.73
C SER A 111 37.54 -56.75 15.95
N VAL A 112 38.86 -56.61 15.83
CA VAL A 112 39.73 -57.72 15.39
C VAL A 112 40.01 -58.59 16.61
N ALA A 113 39.22 -59.65 16.77
CA ALA A 113 39.54 -60.74 17.68
C ALA A 113 40.49 -61.71 16.95
N GLY A 114 41.72 -61.87 17.43
CA GLY A 114 42.58 -62.98 17.00
C GLY A 114 44.08 -62.71 17.05
N THR A 115 44.71 -63.17 18.12
CA THR A 115 46.12 -63.60 18.22
C THR A 115 47.23 -62.52 18.15
N TYR A 116 47.83 -62.32 19.33
CA TYR A 116 49.14 -61.74 19.56
C TYR A 116 50.21 -62.31 18.60
N THR A 117 50.94 -61.45 17.92
CA THR A 117 52.38 -61.65 17.68
C THR A 117 53.06 -60.28 17.58
N VAL A 118 53.87 -59.94 18.57
CA VAL A 118 54.78 -58.80 18.52
C VAL A 118 55.97 -59.21 17.65
N PHE A 119 56.06 -58.68 16.43
CA PHE A 119 57.32 -58.67 15.68
C PHE A 119 57.94 -57.27 15.76
N LYS A 120 59.00 -57.19 16.55
CA LYS A 120 59.98 -56.09 16.57
C LYS A 120 60.94 -56.32 15.42
N ILE A 121 61.06 -55.36 14.50
CA ILE A 121 62.18 -55.31 13.55
C ILE A 121 62.64 -53.83 13.49
N PRO A 122 63.95 -53.56 13.52
CA PRO A 122 64.54 -52.21 13.59
C PRO A 122 64.15 -51.27 12.44
#